data_AF-A0A918I117-F1
#
_entry.id   AF-A0A918I117-F1
#
_cell.length_a   1.000
_cell.length_b   1.000
_cell.length_c   1.000
_cell.angle_alpha   90.00
_cell.angle_beta   90.00
_cell.angle_gamma   90.00
#
_symmetry.space_group_name_H-M   'P 1'
#
loop_
_entity.id
_entity.type
_entity.pdbx_description
1 polymer ?
#
loop_
_entity_poly.entity_id
_entity_poly.type
_entity_poly.pdbx_seq_one_letter_code
_entity_poly.pdbx_strand_id
1 'polypeptide(L)'
;MKVRADIAALIRAGHSDASIAHRLRCSRSTVWEARCALRLPPSRILGRFYAEAVPTGEVRDYRPERMPTSPAQQAANRERLMAALREAA
;
A
#
# COMPACT_ATOMS: atom_id res chain seq x y z
N MET A 1 23.84 6.02 -12.57
CA MET A 1 22.52 6.51 -13.03
C MET A 1 22.29 7.92 -12.48
N LYS A 2 21.76 8.85 -13.28
CA LYS A 2 21.32 10.16 -12.78
C LYS A 2 19.90 10.03 -12.22
N VAL A 3 19.73 10.24 -10.92
CA VAL A 3 18.41 10.23 -10.28
C VAL A 3 17.74 11.57 -10.53
N ARG A 4 16.55 11.58 -11.13
CA ARG A 4 15.77 12.81 -11.33
C ARG A 4 15.30 13.35 -9.97
N ALA A 5 15.36 14.66 -9.80
CA ALA A 5 15.04 15.32 -8.54
C ALA A 5 13.58 15.11 -8.10
N ASP A 6 12.65 15.04 -9.06
CA ASP A 6 11.22 14.79 -8.83
C ASP A 6 10.96 13.37 -8.25
N ILE A 7 11.62 12.35 -8.79
CA ILE A 7 11.58 10.99 -8.27
C ILE A 7 12.15 10.96 -6.84
N ALA A 8 13.31 11.59 -6.62
CA ALA A 8 13.95 11.62 -5.30
C ALA A 8 13.07 12.32 -4.24
N ALA A 9 12.40 13.41 -4.59
CA ALA A 9 11.48 14.11 -3.69
C ALA A 9 10.31 13.21 -3.28
N LEU A 10 9.68 12.52 -4.23
CA LEU A 10 8.56 11.62 -3.95
C LEU A 10 8.99 10.37 -3.16
N ILE A 11 10.18 9.83 -3.42
CA ILE A 11 10.73 8.71 -2.64
C ILE A 11 10.93 9.13 -1.18
N ARG A 12 11.50 10.32 -0.92
CA ARG A 12 11.71 10.82 0.45
C ARG A 12 10.40 11.16 1.15
N ALA A 13 9.37 11.57 0.40
CA ALA A 13 8.01 11.78 0.92
C ALA A 13 7.27 10.46 1.21
N GLY A 14 7.89 9.29 1.02
CA GLY A 14 7.32 8.00 1.39
C GLY A 14 6.39 7.36 0.35
N HIS A 15 6.31 7.90 -0.86
CA HIS A 15 5.47 7.31 -1.90
C HIS A 15 5.98 5.93 -2.34
N SER A 16 5.04 5.05 -2.71
CA SER A 16 5.34 3.75 -3.30
C SER A 16 5.82 3.88 -4.74
N ASP A 17 6.59 2.90 -5.20
CA ASP A 17 7.17 2.95 -6.55
C ASP A 17 6.09 2.96 -7.63
N ALA A 18 4.95 2.30 -7.39
CA ALA A 18 3.79 2.32 -8.28
C ALA A 18 3.10 3.69 -8.32
N SER A 19 2.94 4.34 -7.17
CA SER A 19 2.34 5.69 -7.09
C SER A 19 3.20 6.72 -7.83
N ILE A 20 4.52 6.66 -7.65
CA ILE A 20 5.48 7.54 -8.33
C ILE A 20 5.47 7.28 -9.84
N ALA A 21 5.52 6.01 -10.24
CA ALA A 21 5.47 5.60 -11.65
C ALA A 21 4.22 6.14 -12.35
N HIS A 22 3.06 6.01 -11.72
CA HIS A 22 1.80 6.53 -12.23
C HIS A 22 1.82 8.07 -12.33
N ARG A 23 2.25 8.77 -11.27
CA ARG A 23 2.25 10.24 -11.21
C ARG A 23 3.20 10.89 -12.22
N LEU A 24 4.38 10.30 -12.40
CA LEU A 24 5.42 10.82 -13.29
C LEU A 24 5.41 10.16 -14.68
N ARG A 25 4.44 9.28 -14.95
CA ARG A 25 4.31 8.50 -16.19
C ARG A 25 5.63 7.84 -16.61
N CYS A 26 6.29 7.20 -15.64
CA CYS A 26 7.54 6.47 -15.86
C CYS A 26 7.39 5.01 -15.46
N SER A 27 8.36 4.18 -15.85
CA SER A 27 8.32 2.76 -15.47
C SER A 27 8.57 2.60 -13.96
N ARG A 28 7.95 1.58 -13.37
CA ARG A 28 8.21 1.22 -11.96
C ARG A 28 9.67 0.81 -11.74
N SER A 29 10.31 0.19 -12.74
CA SER A 29 11.72 -0.19 -12.69
C SER A 29 12.63 1.03 -12.54
N THR A 30 12.34 2.12 -13.26
CA THR A 30 13.09 3.38 -13.14
C THR A 30 13.03 3.96 -11.72
N VAL A 31 11.87 3.88 -11.07
CA VAL A 31 11.72 4.34 -9.68
C VAL A 31 12.46 3.42 -8.71
N TRP A 32 12.43 2.10 -8.94
CA TRP A 32 13.16 1.13 -8.14
C TRP A 32 14.68 1.34 -8.24
N GLU A 33 15.22 1.53 -9.45
CA GLU A 33 16.63 1.84 -9.66
C GLU A 33 17.04 3.16 -8.98
N ALA A 34 16.19 4.18 -9.04
CA ALA A 34 16.39 5.43 -8.32
C ALA A 34 16.45 5.24 -6.80
N ARG A 35 15.55 4.41 -6.25
CA ARG A 35 15.52 4.08 -4.83
C ARG A 35 16.78 3.33 -4.40
N CYS A 36 17.23 2.36 -5.20
CA CYS A 36 18.48 1.63 -4.99
C CYS A 36 19.70 2.56 -5.05
N ALA A 37 19.76 3.45 -6.03
CA ALA A 37 20.84 4.43 -6.17
C ALA A 37 20.90 5.41 -4.97
N LEU A 38 19.75 5.75 -4.38
CA LEU A 38 19.65 6.55 -3.16
C LEU A 38 19.90 5.75 -1.87
N ARG A 39 20.12 4.43 -1.97
CA ARG A 39 20.25 3.50 -0.82
C ARG A 39 19.09 3.59 0.17
N LEU A 40 17.89 3.90 -0.33
CA LEU A 40 16.68 3.97 0.49
C LEU A 40 15.99 2.60 0.50
N PRO A 41 15.41 2.19 1.64
CA PRO A 41 14.75 0.90 1.74
C PRO A 41 13.56 0.82 0.77
N PRO A 42 13.26 -0.38 0.23
CA PRO A 42 12.11 -0.60 -0.63
C PRO A 42 10.84 -0.04 0.03
N SER A 43 9.96 0.57 -0.77
CA SER A 43 8.72 1.21 -0.29
C SER A 43 7.86 0.30 0.60
N ARG A 44 7.97 -1.02 0.40
CA ARG A 44 7.32 -2.05 1.24
C ARG A 44 7.77 -2.05 2.71
N ILE A 45 8.96 -1.52 3.02
CA ILE A 45 9.49 -1.39 4.38
C ILE A 45 9.11 -0.04 5.01
N LEU A 46 9.01 1.03 4.19
CA LEU A 46 8.69 2.38 4.68
C LEU A 46 7.22 2.59 5.04
N GLY A 47 6.32 1.69 4.61
CA GLY A 47 4.94 1.64 5.10
C GLY A 47 4.82 1.27 6.58
N ARG A 48 5.91 0.89 7.26
CA ARG A 48 5.88 0.49 8.68
C ARG A 48 6.42 1.51 9.67
N PHE A 49 7.09 2.57 9.24
CA PHE A 49 7.69 3.51 10.19
C PHE A 49 6.84 4.77 10.44
N TYR A 50 5.87 5.12 9.59
CA TYR A 50 5.18 6.44 9.70
C TYR A 50 3.69 6.49 9.33
N ALA A 51 2.91 5.40 9.41
CA ALA A 51 1.50 5.45 9.03
C ALA A 51 0.55 4.85 10.08
N GLU A 52 0.57 5.40 11.29
CA GLU A 52 -0.67 5.48 12.08
C GLU A 52 -1.46 6.69 11.59
N ALA A 53 -2.30 6.49 10.56
CA ALA A 53 -3.37 7.42 10.18
C ALA A 53 -4.40 6.78 9.23
N VAL A 54 -4.01 5.82 8.37
CA VAL A 54 -4.96 5.17 7.44
C VAL A 54 -4.66 3.68 7.36
N PRO A 55 -5.60 2.79 7.69
CA PRO A 55 -5.45 1.36 7.46
C PRO A 55 -5.34 1.14 5.96
N THR A 56 -4.19 0.67 5.48
CA THR A 56 -3.98 0.35 4.06
C THR A 56 -4.80 -0.86 3.61
N GLY A 57 -5.56 -1.50 4.50
CA GLY A 57 -6.30 -2.73 4.24
C GLY A 57 -5.41 -3.97 4.08
N GLU A 58 -4.09 -3.80 4.09
CA GLU A 58 -3.13 -4.89 3.94
C GLU A 58 -2.77 -5.50 5.30
N VAL A 59 -3.24 -6.72 5.57
CA VAL A 59 -2.83 -7.47 6.75
C VAL A 59 -1.44 -8.07 6.48
N ARG A 60 -0.45 -7.67 7.29
CA ARG A 60 0.97 -8.08 7.20
C ARG A 60 1.19 -9.55 6.86
N ASP A 61 0.40 -10.43 7.48
CA ASP A 61 0.53 -11.87 7.40
C ASP A 61 -0.62 -12.52 6.59
N TYR A 62 -1.30 -11.73 5.74
CA TYR A 62 -2.37 -12.22 4.88
C TYR A 62 -1.83 -13.29 3.93
N ARG A 63 -2.36 -14.50 4.08
CA ARG A 63 -2.13 -15.61 3.17
C ARG A 63 -3.46 -15.98 2.54
N PRO A 64 -3.63 -15.86 1.22
CA PRO A 64 -4.90 -16.15 0.56
C PRO A 64 -5.34 -17.62 0.76
N GLU A 65 -4.39 -18.53 0.99
CA GLU A 65 -4.68 -19.93 1.29
C GLU A 65 -5.23 -20.15 2.71
N ARG A 66 -4.99 -19.19 3.61
CA ARG A 66 -5.50 -19.19 4.98
C ARG A 66 -6.45 -18.01 5.13
N MET A 67 -7.67 -18.20 4.64
CA MET A 67 -8.74 -17.22 4.83
C MET A 67 -8.76 -16.77 6.30
N PRO A 68 -8.55 -15.48 6.59
CA PRO A 68 -8.35 -15.00 7.96
C PRO A 68 -9.63 -15.09 8.81
N THR A 69 -10.77 -15.35 8.18
CA THR A 69 -12.08 -15.50 8.80
C THR A 69 -12.68 -16.84 8.43
N SER A 70 -13.22 -17.56 9.42
CA SER A 70 -14.02 -18.76 9.16
C SER A 70 -15.28 -18.41 8.33
N PRO A 71 -15.89 -19.39 7.63
CA PRO A 71 -17.13 -19.15 6.88
C PRO A 71 -18.25 -18.54 7.74
N ALA A 72 -18.36 -18.99 9.00
CA ALA A 72 -19.33 -18.43 9.95
C ALA A 72 -19.06 -16.95 10.27
N GLN A 73 -17.79 -16.58 10.45
CA GLN A 73 -17.39 -15.19 10.69
C GLN A 73 -17.65 -14.31 9.47
N GLN A 74 -17.47 -14.85 8.26
CA GLN A 74 -17.77 -14.12 7.01
C GLN A 74 -19.27 -13.82 6.87
N ALA A 75 -20.13 -14.81 7.18
CA ALA A 75 -21.58 -14.62 7.17
C ALA A 75 -22.01 -13.52 8.15
N ALA A 76 -21.51 -13.57 9.39
CA ALA A 76 -21.79 -12.56 10.41
C ALA A 76 -21.31 -11.15 9.99
N ASN A 77 -20.13 -11.04 9.39
CA ASN A 77 -19.62 -9.77 8.87
C ASN A 77 -20.48 -9.23 7.73
N ARG A 78 -20.97 -10.10 6.85
CA ARG A 78 -21.86 -9.74 5.74
C ARG A 78 -23.21 -9.24 6.25
N GLU A 79 -23.80 -9.89 7.25
CA GLU A 79 -25.05 -9.44 7.87
C GLU A 79 -24.91 -8.06 8.50
N ARG A 80 -23.84 -7.83 9.27
CA ARG A 80 -23.55 -6.51 9.87
C ARG A 80 -23.38 -5.42 8.80
N LEU A 81 -22.66 -5.73 7.72
CA LEU A 81 -22.49 -4.79 6.61
C LEU A 81 -23.83 -4.42 5.97
N MET A 82 -24.68 -5.42 5.71
CA MET A 82 -25.99 -5.20 5.09
C MET A 82 -26.94 -4.41 6.02
N ALA A 83 -26.87 -4.63 7.33
CA ALA A 83 -27.62 -3.84 8.30
C ALA A 83 -27.17 -2.38 8.27
N ALA A 84 -25.86 -2.12 8.35
CA ALA A 84 -25.31 -0.76 8.32
C ALA A 84 -25.65 -0.02 7.01
N LEU A 85 -25.62 -0.70 5.86
CA LEU A 85 -26.00 -0.11 4.58
C LEU A 85 -27.48 0.25 4.48
N ARG A 86 -28.37 -0.45 5.22
CA ARG A 86 -29.79 -0.11 5.29
C ARG A 86 -30.05 1.08 6.20
N GLU A 87 -29.30 1.22 7.29
CA GLU A 87 -29.42 2.36 8.21
C GLU A 87 -28.83 3.66 7.61
N ALA A 88 -27.89 3.54 6.67
CA ALA A 88 -27.27 4.68 6.00
C ALA A 88 -28.05 5.20 4.77
N ALA A 89 -29.16 4.55 4.39
CA ALA A 89 -30.01 4.90 3.24
C ALA A 89 -31.30 5.61 3.70
#